data_AF-X6L9L6-F1
#
_entry.id   AF-X6L9L6-F1
#
_cell.length_a   1.000
_cell.length_b   1.000
_cell.length_c   1.000
_cell.angle_alpha   90.00
_cell.angle_beta   90.00
_cell.angle_gamma   90.00
#
_symmetry.space_group_name_H-M   'P 1'
#
loop_
_entity.id
_entity.type
_entity.pdbx_description
1 polymer ?
#
loop_
_entity_poly.entity_id
_entity_poly.type
_entity_poly.pdbx_seq_one_letter_code
_entity_poly.pdbx_strand_id
1 'polypeptide(L)'
;MGVSWVVKLQYWLIVILALAISSFLVGCFLHHDNKQLLGIKGWTTGNIANNLWPHYTVDNGVKYDFWQCLSLFFRYVSCCYFRCVNDFKPNKQTKTQRGGGGGRNFIYLFFFWKRMEIEWTNVWCGIGTISAIMTTSFVYLVMGIAAAGAVTSEGLLKNYLCMVDIAALPLFVFMGIYAATLSSALSVQLCAPRILMSVANDNVLPSLKVFGKTNKKGDPVASAFTCCGISLICVIIGDLNIVAPLITQVCQSCL
;
A
#
# COMPACT_ATOMS: atom_id res chain seq x y z
N MET A 1 20.67 -5.30 8.20
CA MET A 1 20.11 -4.76 9.46
C MET A 1 18.78 -5.47 9.70
N GLY A 2 18.42 -5.78 10.95
CA GLY A 2 17.33 -6.73 11.24
C GLY A 2 15.95 -6.24 10.82
N VAL A 3 15.28 -7.00 9.94
CA VAL A 3 13.90 -6.74 9.48
C VAL A 3 12.89 -6.67 10.64
N SER A 4 13.21 -7.29 11.78
CA SER A 4 12.39 -7.31 12.99
C SER A 4 12.10 -5.92 13.59
N TRP A 5 12.97 -4.94 13.39
CA TRP A 5 12.70 -3.56 13.84
C TRP A 5 11.63 -2.88 12.98
N VAL A 6 11.60 -3.18 11.67
CA VAL A 6 10.61 -2.61 10.75
C VAL A 6 9.21 -3.08 11.10
N VAL A 7 9.06 -4.35 11.49
CA VAL A 7 7.77 -4.89 11.95
C VAL A 7 7.27 -4.15 13.19
N LYS A 8 8.15 -3.85 14.16
CA LYS A 8 7.79 -3.06 15.35
C LYS A 8 7.38 -1.63 14.99
N LEU A 9 8.13 -1.00 14.07
CA LEU A 9 7.82 0.34 13.59
C LEU A 9 6.45 0.37 12.87
N GLN A 10 6.12 -0.67 12.10
CA GLN A 10 4.85 -0.77 11.39
C GLN A 10 3.64 -0.77 12.35
N TYR A 11 3.75 -1.44 13.51
CA TYR A 11 2.70 -1.38 14.53
C TYR A 11 2.49 0.05 15.07
N TRP A 12 3.57 0.79 15.30
CA TRP A 12 3.49 2.20 15.72
C TRP A 12 2.86 3.10 14.65
N LEU A 13 3.21 2.88 13.37
CA LEU A 13 2.62 3.65 12.26
C LEU A 13 1.11 3.44 12.14
N ILE A 14 0.60 2.23 12.40
CA ILE A 14 -0.84 1.95 12.38
C ILE A 14 -1.57 2.70 13.49
N VAL A 15 -0.98 2.80 14.68
CA VAL A 15 -1.56 3.59 15.79
C VAL A 15 -1.68 5.06 15.42
N ILE A 16 -0.64 5.64 14.83
CA ILE A 16 -0.66 7.04 14.35
C ILE A 16 -1.73 7.23 13.28
N LEU A 17 -1.87 6.29 12.35
CA LEU A 17 -2.90 6.32 11.32
C LEU A 17 -4.32 6.28 11.92
N ALA A 18 -4.55 5.42 12.92
CA ALA A 18 -5.84 5.32 13.59
C ALA A 18 -6.21 6.62 14.34
N LEU A 19 -5.23 7.28 14.97
CA LEU A 19 -5.41 8.59 15.60
C LEU A 19 -5.70 9.67 14.56
N ALA A 20 -5.04 9.66 13.41
CA ALA A 20 -5.29 10.58 12.31
C ALA A 20 -6.73 10.45 11.79
N ILE A 21 -7.20 9.22 11.54
CA ILE A 21 -8.56 8.94 11.09
C ILE A 21 -9.58 9.42 12.14
N SER A 22 -9.31 9.14 13.42
CA SER A 22 -10.19 9.55 14.51
C SER A 22 -10.26 11.08 14.65
N SER A 23 -9.12 11.78 14.56
CA SER A 23 -9.05 13.25 14.57
C SER A 23 -9.83 13.87 13.42
N PHE A 24 -9.73 13.29 12.22
CA PHE A 24 -10.50 13.70 11.05
C PHE A 24 -12.00 13.51 11.27
N LEU A 25 -12.42 12.32 11.71
CA LEU A 25 -13.84 12.00 11.94
C LEU A 25 -14.47 12.92 12.99
N VAL A 26 -13.78 13.15 14.12
CA VAL A 26 -14.23 14.11 15.14
C VAL A 26 -14.28 15.53 14.55
N GLY A 27 -13.29 15.91 13.76
CA GLY A 27 -13.21 17.20 13.07
C GLY A 27 -14.41 17.47 12.16
N CYS A 28 -14.90 16.46 11.43
CA CYS A 28 -16.09 16.58 10.60
C CYS A 28 -17.35 16.98 11.38
N PHE A 29 -17.45 16.65 12.67
CA PHE A 29 -18.59 17.01 13.52
C PHE A 29 -18.37 18.31 14.31
N LEU A 30 -17.14 18.82 14.37
CA LEU A 30 -16.84 20.10 14.99
C LEU A 30 -17.16 21.23 14.01
N HIS A 31 -18.04 22.15 14.43
CA HIS A 31 -18.40 23.30 13.62
C HIS A 31 -17.21 24.28 13.57
N HIS A 32 -16.64 24.48 12.38
CA HIS A 32 -15.55 25.42 12.16
C HIS A 32 -16.12 26.75 11.67
N ASP A 33 -16.16 27.76 12.54
CA ASP A 33 -16.68 29.11 12.24
C ASP A 33 -15.71 29.98 11.40
N ASN A 34 -14.58 29.41 10.97
CA ASN A 34 -13.52 30.14 10.28
C ASN A 34 -13.83 30.31 8.79
N LYS A 35 -14.26 31.52 8.39
CA LYS A 35 -14.54 31.95 7.00
C LYS A 35 -13.35 31.86 6.02
N GLN A 36 -12.15 31.50 6.49
CA GLN A 36 -10.95 31.38 5.65
C GLN A 36 -10.81 30.02 4.96
N LEU A 37 -11.55 29.00 5.39
CA LEU A 37 -11.44 27.65 4.83
C LEU A 37 -12.46 27.47 3.69
N LEU A 38 -11.97 27.47 2.45
CA LEU A 38 -12.77 27.33 1.23
C LEU A 38 -13.59 26.03 1.25
N GLY A 39 -14.91 26.17 1.42
CA GLY A 39 -15.87 25.08 1.27
C GLY A 39 -16.23 24.31 2.54
N ILE A 40 -15.67 24.65 3.71
CA ILE A 40 -16.03 23.99 4.98
C ILE A 40 -17.25 24.72 5.56
N LYS A 41 -18.44 24.10 5.46
CA LYS A 41 -19.71 24.65 5.98
C LYS A 41 -20.28 23.82 7.14
N GLY A 42 -19.62 22.72 7.50
CA GLY A 42 -20.13 21.75 8.45
C GLY A 42 -21.29 20.93 7.89
N TRP A 43 -21.85 20.05 8.72
CA TRP A 43 -22.97 19.18 8.36
C TRP A 43 -24.24 20.00 8.10
N THR A 44 -24.45 20.35 6.83
CA THR A 44 -25.64 21.05 6.36
C THR A 44 -26.40 20.14 5.39
N THR A 45 -27.74 20.10 5.51
CA THR A 45 -28.64 19.17 4.80
C THR A 45 -28.46 19.15 3.26
N GLY A 46 -27.94 20.23 2.67
CA GLY A 46 -27.71 20.32 1.22
C GLY A 46 -26.37 19.75 0.72
N ASN A 47 -25.34 19.64 1.58
CA ASN A 47 -23.99 19.27 1.12
C ASN A 47 -23.92 17.83 0.63
N ILE A 48 -24.54 16.90 1.36
CA ILE A 48 -24.56 15.47 1.00
C ILE A 48 -25.26 15.29 -0.35
N ALA A 49 -26.41 15.94 -0.56
CA ALA A 49 -27.17 15.85 -1.80
C ALA A 49 -26.36 16.40 -3.00
N ASN A 50 -25.63 17.50 -2.80
CA ASN A 50 -24.78 18.09 -3.83
C ASN A 50 -23.54 17.23 -4.16
N ASN A 51 -23.00 16.52 -3.16
CA ASN A 51 -21.82 15.66 -3.31
C ASN A 51 -22.14 14.23 -3.79
N LEU A 52 -23.42 13.84 -3.79
CA LEU A 52 -23.83 12.48 -4.19
C LEU A 52 -23.63 12.23 -5.69
N TRP A 53 -23.67 13.30 -6.49
CA TRP A 53 -23.53 13.21 -7.94
C TRP A 53 -22.06 13.32 -8.36
N PRO A 54 -21.62 12.49 -9.34
CA PRO A 54 -20.25 12.54 -9.81
C PRO A 54 -19.99 13.85 -10.56
N HIS A 55 -18.96 14.59 -10.15
CA HIS A 55 -18.52 15.81 -10.81
C HIS A 55 -17.09 15.63 -11.32
N TYR A 56 -16.97 15.14 -12.55
CA TYR A 56 -15.67 14.92 -13.21
C TYR A 56 -15.11 16.24 -13.74
N THR A 57 -13.92 16.62 -13.27
CA THR A 57 -13.20 17.81 -13.73
C THR A 57 -12.04 17.44 -14.66
N VAL A 58 -11.52 18.44 -15.36
CA VAL A 58 -10.24 18.34 -16.08
C VAL A 58 -9.23 19.12 -15.25
N ASP A 59 -8.17 18.45 -14.80
CA ASP A 59 -7.08 19.09 -14.07
C ASP A 59 -5.76 18.81 -14.79
N ASN A 60 -4.95 19.85 -15.00
CA ASN A 60 -3.68 19.80 -15.73
C ASN A 60 -3.75 19.09 -17.11
N GLY A 61 -4.85 19.28 -17.85
CA GLY A 61 -5.07 18.67 -19.17
C GLY A 61 -5.43 17.18 -19.14
N VAL A 62 -5.54 16.57 -17.96
CA VAL A 62 -6.00 15.19 -17.78
C VAL A 62 -7.50 15.22 -17.46
N LYS A 63 -8.30 14.58 -18.30
CA LYS A 63 -9.74 14.43 -18.08
C LYS A 63 -9.99 13.19 -17.22
N TYR A 64 -10.41 13.40 -15.98
CA TYR A 64 -10.78 12.33 -15.07
C TYR A 64 -12.15 11.77 -15.47
N ASP A 65 -12.21 10.48 -15.76
CA ASP A 65 -13.44 9.73 -15.97
C ASP A 65 -13.59 8.66 -14.88
N PHE A 66 -14.75 8.00 -14.87
CA PHE A 66 -15.03 6.94 -13.90
C PHE A 66 -13.92 5.89 -13.83
N TRP A 67 -13.40 5.46 -14.99
CA TRP A 67 -12.38 4.42 -15.08
C TRP A 67 -11.03 4.88 -14.55
N GLN A 68 -10.64 6.14 -14.77
CA GLN A 68 -9.43 6.69 -14.18
C GLN A 68 -9.54 6.77 -12.65
N CYS A 69 -10.64 7.28 -12.10
CA CYS A 69 -10.87 7.32 -10.66
C CYS A 69 -10.87 5.91 -10.05
N LEU A 70 -11.50 4.94 -10.72
CA LEU A 70 -11.53 3.55 -10.31
C LEU A 70 -10.13 2.91 -10.34
N SER A 71 -9.31 3.23 -11.35
CA SER A 71 -7.93 2.73 -11.45
C SER A 71 -7.02 3.25 -10.33
N LEU A 72 -7.23 4.51 -9.91
CA LEU A 72 -6.53 5.09 -8.76
C LEU A 72 -6.94 4.37 -7.47
N PHE A 73 -8.21 4.00 -7.31
CA PHE A 73 -8.68 3.22 -6.17
C PHE A 73 -8.05 1.82 -6.13
N PHE A 74 -8.09 1.08 -7.25
CA PHE A 74 -7.54 -0.29 -7.30
C PHE A 74 -6.03 -0.36 -7.10
N ARG A 75 -5.29 0.68 -7.51
CA ARG A 75 -3.85 0.81 -7.22
C ARG A 75 -3.54 0.64 -5.73
N TYR A 76 -4.35 1.23 -4.84
CA TYR A 76 -4.14 1.12 -3.40
C TYR A 76 -4.43 -0.30 -2.88
N VAL A 77 -5.41 -1.00 -3.47
CA VAL A 77 -5.78 -2.38 -3.09
C VAL A 77 -4.75 -3.41 -3.58
N SER A 78 -4.31 -3.30 -4.83
CA SER A 78 -3.35 -4.23 -5.44
C SER A 78 -1.98 -4.20 -4.76
N CYS A 79 -1.54 -3.04 -4.26
CA CYS A 79 -0.28 -2.90 -3.56
C CYS A 79 -0.25 -3.72 -2.24
N CYS A 80 -1.39 -3.80 -1.54
CA CYS A 80 -1.52 -4.66 -0.35
C CYS A 80 -1.38 -6.15 -0.68
N TYR A 81 -1.96 -6.59 -1.80
CA TYR A 81 -1.87 -7.99 -2.25
C TYR A 81 -0.44 -8.41 -2.56
N PHE A 82 0.30 -7.62 -3.34
CA PHE A 82 1.71 -7.89 -3.65
C PHE A 82 2.60 -7.94 -2.39
N ARG A 83 2.29 -7.14 -1.36
CA ARG A 83 3.03 -7.15 -0.09
C ARG A 83 2.84 -8.47 0.67
N CYS A 84 1.59 -8.97 0.75
CA CYS A 84 1.26 -10.23 1.42
C CYS A 84 1.90 -11.44 0.72
N VAL A 85 1.95 -11.45 -0.61
CA VAL A 85 2.55 -12.56 -1.37
C VAL A 85 4.08 -12.61 -1.20
N ASN A 86 4.75 -11.46 -1.10
CA ASN A 86 6.21 -11.37 -1.04
C ASN A 86 6.82 -11.51 0.36
N ASP A 87 6.02 -11.48 1.43
CA ASP A 87 6.50 -11.70 2.81
C ASP A 87 6.73 -13.20 3.12
N PHE A 88 6.37 -14.08 2.18
CA PHE A 88 6.84 -15.46 2.20
C PHE A 88 8.35 -15.47 2.00
N LYS A 89 9.09 -15.77 3.08
CA LYS A 89 10.50 -16.14 2.96
C LYS A 89 10.60 -17.21 1.87
N PRO A 90 11.51 -17.07 0.88
CA PRO A 90 11.91 -18.20 0.07
C PRO A 90 12.60 -19.17 1.03
N ASN A 91 11.83 -20.08 1.63
CA ASN A 91 12.40 -21.17 2.37
C ASN A 91 13.26 -21.92 1.36
N LYS A 92 14.53 -22.10 1.73
CA LYS A 92 15.57 -22.75 0.92
C LYS A 92 14.92 -23.76 -0.02
N GLN A 93 15.12 -23.61 -1.33
CA GLN A 93 15.00 -24.77 -2.21
C GLN A 93 15.97 -25.80 -1.65
N THR A 94 15.45 -26.72 -0.84
CA THR A 94 16.21 -27.83 -0.30
C THR A 94 16.60 -28.62 -1.53
N LYS A 95 17.85 -28.48 -1.97
CA LYS A 95 18.41 -29.27 -3.06
C LYS A 95 18.06 -30.73 -2.76
N THR A 96 17.25 -31.34 -3.62
CA THR A 96 16.99 -32.77 -3.63
C THR A 96 18.32 -33.49 -3.83
N GLN A 97 18.96 -33.87 -2.73
CA GLN A 97 20.00 -34.90 -2.74
C GLN A 97 19.26 -36.25 -2.85
N ARG A 98 19.43 -36.90 -4.00
CA ARG A 98 19.07 -38.32 -4.21
C ARG A 98 19.96 -39.18 -3.31
N GLY A 99 19.36 -39.97 -2.41
CA GLY A 99 20.03 -41.00 -1.62
C GLY A 99 19.02 -42.08 -1.24
N GLY A 100 19.30 -43.33 -1.61
CA GLY A 100 18.36 -44.44 -1.55
C GLY A 100 18.17 -45.09 -0.18
N GLY A 101 17.17 -45.98 -0.13
CA GLY A 101 17.07 -47.08 0.84
C GLY A 101 16.30 -46.81 2.13
N GLY A 102 15.06 -47.31 2.21
CA GLY A 102 14.43 -47.70 3.48
C GLY A 102 13.68 -46.62 4.26
N GLY A 103 12.46 -46.28 3.85
CA GLY A 103 11.58 -45.40 4.65
C GLY A 103 10.33 -44.91 3.91
N ARG A 104 9.67 -45.78 3.15
CA ARG A 104 8.64 -45.34 2.19
C ARG A 104 7.35 -44.83 2.82
N ASN A 105 7.00 -45.17 4.07
CA ASN A 105 5.69 -44.76 4.64
C ASN A 105 5.73 -43.46 5.49
N PHE A 106 6.88 -43.11 6.08
CA PHE A 106 6.99 -41.90 6.92
C PHE A 106 7.21 -40.63 6.10
N ILE A 107 7.84 -40.77 4.92
CA ILE A 107 8.08 -39.66 3.98
C ILE A 107 6.76 -39.10 3.43
N TYR A 108 5.80 -39.95 3.03
CA TYR A 108 4.52 -39.47 2.49
C TYR A 108 3.67 -38.76 3.54
N LEU A 109 3.70 -39.21 4.80
CA LEU A 109 3.00 -38.53 5.91
C LEU A 109 3.61 -37.16 6.19
N PHE A 110 4.95 -37.04 6.12
CA PHE A 110 5.64 -35.76 6.30
C PHE A 110 5.41 -34.80 5.13
N PHE A 111 5.39 -35.29 3.89
CA PHE A 111 5.02 -34.50 2.70
C PHE A 111 3.53 -34.10 2.71
N PHE A 112 2.64 -34.98 3.17
CA PHE A 112 1.21 -34.70 3.31
C PHE A 112 0.95 -33.67 4.42
N TRP A 113 1.65 -33.77 5.56
CA TRP A 113 1.60 -32.77 6.63
C TRP A 113 2.17 -31.42 6.16
N LYS A 114 3.32 -31.41 5.46
CA LYS A 114 3.89 -30.19 4.87
C LYS A 114 2.99 -29.56 3.81
N ARG A 115 2.27 -30.37 3.03
CA ARG A 115 1.30 -29.90 2.03
C ARG A 115 0.04 -29.34 2.68
N MET A 116 -0.44 -29.94 3.77
CA MET A 116 -1.51 -29.38 4.60
C MET A 116 -1.09 -28.03 5.21
N GLU A 117 0.10 -27.88 5.80
CA GLU A 117 0.58 -26.57 6.31
C GLU A 117 0.59 -25.45 5.24
N ILE A 118 0.89 -25.80 3.98
CA ILE A 118 0.90 -24.88 2.83
C ILE A 118 -0.54 -24.51 2.40
N GLU A 119 -1.49 -25.44 2.43
CA GLU A 119 -2.90 -25.15 2.13
C GLU A 119 -3.56 -24.32 3.23
N TRP A 120 -3.24 -24.57 4.51
CA TRP A 120 -3.73 -23.75 5.62
C TRP A 120 -3.17 -22.31 5.55
N THR A 121 -1.93 -22.07 5.14
CA THR A 121 -1.41 -20.69 5.00
C THR A 121 -2.02 -19.91 3.84
N ASN A 122 -2.36 -20.56 2.72
CA ASN A 122 -3.04 -19.93 1.58
C ASN A 122 -4.50 -19.52 1.91
N VAL A 123 -5.20 -20.34 2.71
CA VAL A 123 -6.57 -20.05 3.17
C VAL A 123 -6.60 -18.91 4.18
N TRP A 124 -5.65 -18.86 5.12
CA TRP A 124 -5.52 -17.77 6.09
C TRP A 124 -5.08 -16.45 5.44
N CYS A 125 -4.29 -16.49 4.37
CA CYS A 125 -3.97 -15.32 3.55
C CYS A 125 -5.21 -14.79 2.81
N GLY A 126 -6.03 -15.68 2.25
CA GLY A 126 -7.28 -15.29 1.57
C GLY A 126 -8.28 -14.63 2.53
N ILE A 127 -8.53 -15.25 3.70
CA ILE A 127 -9.47 -14.72 4.70
C ILE A 127 -8.94 -13.42 5.31
N GLY A 128 -7.64 -13.37 5.63
CA GLY A 128 -6.98 -12.16 6.11
C GLY A 128 -7.06 -11.02 5.10
N THR A 129 -6.77 -11.28 3.83
CA THR A 129 -6.80 -10.28 2.76
C THR A 129 -8.21 -9.78 2.49
N ILE A 130 -9.21 -10.67 2.42
CA ILE A 130 -10.61 -10.28 2.25
C ILE A 130 -11.09 -9.46 3.45
N SER A 131 -10.77 -9.87 4.68
CA SER A 131 -11.13 -9.11 5.88
C SER A 131 -10.47 -7.73 5.93
N ALA A 132 -9.21 -7.62 5.48
CA ALA A 132 -8.50 -6.36 5.38
C ALA A 132 -9.13 -5.44 4.32
N ILE A 133 -9.46 -5.96 3.14
CA ILE A 133 -10.14 -5.20 2.07
C ILE A 133 -11.50 -4.71 2.57
N MET A 134 -12.31 -5.56 3.20
CA MET A 134 -13.62 -5.16 3.73
C MET A 134 -13.49 -4.08 4.80
N THR A 135 -12.52 -4.22 5.70
CA THR A 135 -12.28 -3.24 6.76
C THR A 135 -11.83 -1.90 6.19
N THR A 136 -10.88 -1.89 5.24
CA THR A 136 -10.41 -0.64 4.62
C THR A 136 -11.48 0.01 3.76
N SER A 137 -12.25 -0.76 2.98
CA SER A 137 -13.41 -0.26 2.24
C SER A 137 -14.43 0.39 3.17
N PHE A 138 -14.73 -0.22 4.31
CA PHE A 138 -15.62 0.36 5.31
C PHE A 138 -15.09 1.69 5.87
N VAL A 139 -13.81 1.74 6.24
CA VAL A 139 -13.17 2.96 6.74
C VAL A 139 -13.20 4.09 5.68
N TYR A 140 -12.90 3.79 4.42
CA TYR A 140 -12.97 4.77 3.33
C TYR A 140 -14.39 5.28 3.09
N LEU A 141 -15.40 4.42 3.16
CA LEU A 141 -16.80 4.82 3.03
C LEU A 141 -17.22 5.77 4.15
N VAL A 142 -16.87 5.44 5.41
CA VAL A 142 -17.19 6.30 6.56
C VAL A 142 -16.51 7.67 6.43
N MET A 143 -15.22 7.70 6.04
CA MET A 143 -14.50 8.96 5.82
C MET A 143 -15.09 9.75 4.64
N GLY A 144 -15.47 9.08 3.56
CA GLY A 144 -16.09 9.71 2.39
C GLY A 144 -17.43 10.37 2.71
N ILE A 145 -18.29 9.68 3.49
CA ILE A 145 -19.57 10.24 3.94
C ILE A 145 -19.35 11.43 4.88
N ALA A 146 -18.40 11.30 5.82
CA ALA A 146 -18.06 12.39 6.75
C ALA A 146 -17.53 13.63 6.00
N ALA A 147 -16.68 13.45 4.99
CA ALA A 147 -16.21 14.52 4.12
C ALA A 147 -17.35 15.15 3.30
N ALA A 148 -18.20 14.32 2.70
CA ALA A 148 -19.31 14.77 1.87
C ALA A 148 -20.38 15.55 2.66
N GLY A 149 -20.54 15.25 3.95
CA GLY A 149 -21.42 16.02 4.83
C GLY A 149 -20.85 17.37 5.24
N ALA A 150 -19.54 17.41 5.51
CA ALA A 150 -18.91 18.56 6.16
C ALA A 150 -18.33 19.61 5.19
N VAL A 151 -18.00 19.23 3.94
CA VAL A 151 -17.35 20.09 2.95
C VAL A 151 -18.15 20.14 1.63
N THR A 152 -18.18 21.29 0.98
CA THR A 152 -18.83 21.47 -0.34
C THR A 152 -18.00 20.90 -1.48
N SER A 153 -18.64 20.57 -2.61
CA SER A 153 -17.98 19.96 -3.78
C SER A 153 -16.81 20.78 -4.33
N GLU A 154 -16.94 22.11 -4.34
CA GLU A 154 -15.84 22.99 -4.76
C GLU A 154 -14.63 22.93 -3.83
N GLY A 155 -14.85 22.77 -2.52
CA GLY A 155 -13.79 22.61 -1.53
C GLY A 155 -13.05 21.29 -1.70
N LEU A 156 -13.78 20.20 -1.98
CA LEU A 156 -13.17 18.89 -2.26
C LEU A 156 -12.28 18.91 -3.51
N LEU A 157 -12.72 19.61 -4.57
CA LEU A 157 -12.03 19.61 -5.86
C LEU A 157 -10.79 20.52 -5.87
N LYS A 158 -10.84 21.66 -5.17
CA LYS A 158 -9.76 22.64 -5.18
C LYS A 158 -8.70 22.42 -4.09
N ASN A 159 -9.08 21.82 -2.96
CA ASN A 159 -8.19 21.69 -1.81
C ASN A 159 -7.81 20.22 -1.55
N TYR A 160 -6.61 19.85 -1.99
CA TYR A 160 -6.03 18.52 -1.73
C TYR A 160 -5.76 18.26 -0.23
N LEU A 161 -5.63 19.33 0.59
CA LEU A 161 -5.47 19.25 2.06
C LEU A 161 -6.78 19.47 2.82
N CYS A 162 -7.96 19.38 2.17
CA CYS A 162 -9.24 19.58 2.85
C CYS A 162 -9.45 18.68 4.08
N MET A 163 -8.88 17.46 4.07
CA MET A 163 -8.92 16.54 5.21
C MET A 163 -8.10 17.02 6.42
N VAL A 164 -7.04 17.81 6.19
CA VAL A 164 -6.25 18.42 7.25
C VAL A 164 -7.00 19.59 7.85
N ASP A 165 -7.56 20.45 6.99
CA ASP A 165 -8.20 21.70 7.39
C ASP A 165 -9.45 21.48 8.25
N ILE A 166 -10.14 20.35 8.06
CA ILE A 166 -11.33 20.00 8.83
C ILE A 166 -11.05 19.22 10.11
N ALA A 167 -9.84 18.68 10.26
CA ALA A 167 -9.53 17.78 11.36
C ALA A 167 -9.57 18.50 12.72
N ALA A 168 -10.03 17.81 13.76
CA ALA A 168 -10.04 18.38 15.12
C ALA A 168 -8.64 18.81 15.57
N LEU A 169 -7.63 18.03 15.18
CA LEU A 169 -6.23 18.30 15.38
C LEU A 169 -5.47 18.06 14.06
N PRO A 170 -5.15 19.12 13.29
CA PRO A 170 -4.52 18.99 11.98
C PRO A 170 -3.13 18.32 12.05
N LEU A 171 -2.42 18.49 13.16
CA LEU A 171 -1.12 17.86 13.41
C LEU A 171 -1.19 16.32 13.33
N PHE A 172 -2.26 15.70 13.84
CA PHE A 172 -2.40 14.25 13.76
C PHE A 172 -2.62 13.77 12.33
N VAL A 173 -3.37 14.52 11.52
CA VAL A 173 -3.58 14.17 10.11
C VAL A 173 -2.30 14.34 9.30
N PHE A 174 -1.53 15.40 9.51
CA PHE A 174 -0.20 15.55 8.91
C PHE A 174 0.73 14.38 9.26
N MET A 175 0.83 14.04 10.55
CA MET A 175 1.63 12.89 10.99
C MET A 175 1.12 11.58 10.36
N GLY A 176 -0.20 11.42 10.23
CA GLY A 176 -0.84 10.29 9.56
C GLY A 176 -0.44 10.17 8.09
N ILE A 177 -0.43 11.28 7.33
CA ILE A 177 0.00 11.31 5.92
C ILE A 177 1.45 10.86 5.81
N TYR A 178 2.36 11.40 6.63
CA TYR A 178 3.76 10.98 6.62
C TYR A 178 3.92 9.51 7.04
N ALA A 179 3.20 9.07 8.07
CA ALA A 179 3.23 7.69 8.54
C ALA A 179 2.73 6.69 7.48
N ALA A 180 1.64 7.03 6.78
CA ALA A 180 1.08 6.22 5.70
C ALA A 180 2.07 6.09 4.53
N THR A 181 2.62 7.22 4.07
CA THR A 181 3.59 7.25 2.97
C THR A 181 4.87 6.50 3.33
N LEU A 182 5.41 6.69 4.54
CA LEU A 182 6.58 5.98 5.01
C LEU A 182 6.33 4.47 5.15
N SER A 183 5.16 4.05 5.65
CA SER A 183 4.78 2.63 5.74
C SER A 183 4.79 1.95 4.37
N SER A 184 4.20 2.61 3.36
CA SER A 184 4.16 2.12 1.99
C SER A 184 5.56 2.08 1.37
N ALA A 185 6.34 3.15 1.51
CA ALA A 185 7.70 3.22 0.98
C ALA A 185 8.63 2.16 1.57
N LEU A 186 8.62 2.00 2.91
CA LEU A 186 9.44 0.99 3.59
C LEU A 186 9.10 -0.42 3.14
N SER A 187 7.82 -0.70 2.87
CA SER A 187 7.39 -2.01 2.42
C SER A 187 7.87 -2.37 1.03
N VAL A 188 7.73 -1.44 0.09
CA VAL A 188 8.21 -1.63 -1.29
C VAL A 188 9.72 -1.78 -1.29
N GLN A 189 10.44 -1.01 -0.45
CA GLN A 189 11.89 -1.08 -0.35
C GLN A 189 12.40 -2.42 0.21
N LEU A 190 11.62 -3.11 1.04
CA LEU A 190 11.97 -4.43 1.57
C LEU A 190 11.62 -5.58 0.62
N CYS A 191 10.55 -5.43 -0.19
CA CYS A 191 10.07 -6.46 -1.10
C CYS A 191 10.78 -6.41 -2.48
N ALA A 192 10.97 -5.23 -3.07
CA ALA A 192 11.50 -5.07 -4.43
C ALA A 192 12.87 -5.74 -4.65
N PRO A 193 13.85 -5.65 -3.73
CA PRO A 193 15.14 -6.32 -3.90
C PRO A 193 15.04 -7.85 -3.89
N ARG A 194 14.05 -8.40 -3.18
CA ARG A 194 13.81 -9.85 -3.10
C ARG A 194 13.18 -10.37 -4.39
N ILE A 195 12.26 -9.61 -4.99
CA ILE A 195 11.68 -9.92 -6.31
C ILE A 195 12.80 -9.91 -7.36
N LEU A 196 13.61 -8.84 -7.39
CA LEU A 196 14.71 -8.71 -8.35
C LEU A 196 15.74 -9.85 -8.20
N MET A 197 16.03 -10.25 -6.96
CA MET A 197 16.88 -11.41 -6.69
C MET A 197 16.27 -12.72 -7.18
N SER A 198 14.96 -12.94 -6.98
CA SER A 198 14.28 -14.15 -7.45
C SER A 198 14.36 -14.26 -8.97
N VAL A 199 14.01 -13.18 -9.67
CA VAL A 199 14.09 -13.11 -11.14
C VAL A 199 15.53 -13.33 -11.64
N ALA A 200 16.52 -12.77 -10.96
CA ALA A 200 17.93 -12.98 -11.28
C ALA A 200 18.38 -14.44 -11.11
N ASN A 201 17.80 -15.17 -10.16
CA ASN A 201 18.08 -16.58 -9.92
C ASN A 201 17.37 -17.51 -10.92
N ASP A 202 16.26 -17.06 -11.51
CA ASP A 202 15.53 -17.81 -12.54
C ASP A 202 16.27 -17.86 -13.89
N ASN A 203 17.41 -17.18 -14.02
CA ASN A 203 18.29 -17.17 -15.21
C ASN A 203 17.59 -16.82 -16.54
N VAL A 204 16.41 -16.19 -16.48
CA VAL A 204 15.65 -15.76 -17.67
C VAL A 204 16.45 -14.74 -18.51
N LEU A 205 17.23 -13.89 -17.83
CA LEU A 205 18.09 -12.89 -18.47
C LEU A 205 19.52 -13.02 -17.95
N PRO A 206 20.51 -13.38 -18.81
CA PRO A 206 21.89 -13.62 -18.38
C PRO A 206 22.56 -12.37 -17.78
N SER A 207 22.12 -11.18 -18.17
CA SER A 207 22.61 -9.88 -17.69
C SER A 207 22.26 -9.59 -16.22
N LEU A 208 21.20 -10.21 -15.67
CA LEU A 208 20.72 -9.94 -14.31
C LEU A 208 21.37 -10.81 -13.22
N LYS A 209 22.27 -11.75 -13.58
CA LYS A 209 22.94 -12.65 -12.61
C LYS A 209 23.69 -11.93 -11.49
N VAL A 210 24.14 -10.69 -11.72
CA VAL A 210 24.82 -9.86 -10.70
C VAL A 210 23.90 -9.57 -9.50
N PHE A 211 22.59 -9.45 -9.74
CA PHE A 211 21.58 -9.15 -8.73
C PHE A 211 21.12 -10.37 -7.91
N GLY A 212 21.45 -11.59 -8.34
CA GLY A 212 21.18 -12.82 -7.60
C GLY A 212 22.12 -13.06 -6.41
N LYS A 213 23.22 -12.29 -6.30
CA LYS A 213 24.23 -12.47 -5.25
C LYS A 213 23.68 -12.09 -3.87
N THR A 214 23.71 -13.05 -2.95
CA THR A 214 23.32 -12.86 -1.54
C THR A 214 24.53 -12.79 -0.62
N ASN A 215 24.40 -12.05 0.48
CA ASN A 215 25.38 -12.07 1.57
C ASN A 215 25.22 -13.36 2.42
N LYS A 216 26.14 -13.62 3.35
CA LYS A 216 26.11 -14.75 4.32
C LYS A 216 24.79 -14.85 5.11
N LYS A 217 24.04 -13.75 5.22
CA LYS A 217 22.73 -13.67 5.89
C LYS A 217 21.53 -13.94 4.97
N GLY A 218 21.74 -14.17 3.67
CA GLY A 218 20.68 -14.40 2.68
C GLY A 218 20.01 -13.13 2.15
N ASP A 219 20.53 -11.94 2.47
CA ASP A 219 19.97 -10.66 2.00
C ASP A 219 20.57 -10.25 0.64
N PRO A 220 19.74 -9.78 -0.32
CA PRO A 220 20.19 -9.35 -1.65
C PRO A 220 20.72 -7.90 -1.62
N VAL A 221 22.00 -7.75 -1.27
CA VAL A 221 22.62 -6.42 -1.08
C VAL A 221 22.73 -5.64 -2.39
N ALA A 222 23.15 -6.29 -3.49
CA ALA A 222 23.28 -5.63 -4.79
C ALA A 222 21.93 -5.09 -5.30
N SER A 223 20.90 -5.93 -5.27
CA SER A 223 19.53 -5.54 -5.64
C SER A 223 18.99 -4.40 -4.76
N ALA A 224 19.28 -4.43 -3.46
CA ALA A 224 18.85 -3.40 -2.53
C ALA A 224 19.45 -2.03 -2.86
N PHE A 225 20.76 -1.97 -3.18
CA PHE A 225 21.40 -0.73 -3.62
C PHE A 225 20.86 -0.23 -4.96
N THR A 226 20.59 -1.12 -5.91
CA THR A 226 20.00 -0.73 -7.19
C THR A 226 18.59 -0.17 -7.03
N CYS A 227 17.71 -0.83 -6.26
CA CYS A 227 16.39 -0.31 -5.95
C CYS A 227 16.46 1.04 -5.23
N CYS A 228 17.37 1.19 -4.27
CA CYS A 228 17.62 2.46 -3.59
C CYS A 228 18.06 3.56 -4.56
N GLY A 229 19.01 3.27 -5.45
CA GLY A 229 19.49 4.23 -6.46
C GLY A 229 18.38 4.68 -7.41
N ILE A 230 17.57 3.75 -7.91
CA ILE A 230 16.41 4.06 -8.77
C ILE A 230 15.41 4.95 -8.00
N SER A 231 15.09 4.59 -6.75
CA SER A 231 14.18 5.39 -5.93
C SER A 231 14.70 6.81 -5.67
N LEU A 232 16.01 6.97 -5.48
CA LEU A 232 16.63 8.27 -5.23
C LEU A 232 16.58 9.16 -6.47
N ILE A 233 16.82 8.59 -7.66
CA ILE A 233 16.68 9.32 -8.93
C ILE A 233 15.25 9.83 -9.09
N CYS A 234 14.24 8.99 -8.82
CA CYS A 234 12.83 9.39 -8.87
C CYS A 234 12.50 10.51 -7.88
N VAL A 235 13.09 10.50 -6.68
CA VAL A 235 12.90 11.56 -5.67
C VAL A 235 13.56 12.86 -6.11
N ILE A 236 14.74 12.82 -6.74
CA ILE A 236 15.45 14.02 -7.23
C ILE A 236 14.66 14.73 -8.33
N ILE A 237 13.90 14.00 -9.15
CA ILE A 237 13.02 14.61 -10.17
C ILE A 237 11.97 15.52 -9.51
N GLY A 238 11.52 15.22 -8.28
CA GLY A 238 10.72 16.11 -7.44
C GLY A 238 9.30 16.41 -7.92
N ASP A 239 8.93 16.02 -9.14
CA ASP A 239 7.62 16.28 -9.72
C ASP A 239 6.69 15.06 -9.64
N LEU A 240 5.75 15.13 -8.70
CA LEU A 240 4.73 14.10 -8.52
C LEU A 240 3.86 13.92 -9.77
N ASN A 241 3.67 14.98 -10.57
CA ASN A 241 2.83 14.93 -11.76
C ASN A 241 3.46 14.11 -12.88
N ILE A 242 4.78 13.94 -12.89
CA ILE A 242 5.49 13.06 -13.84
C ILE A 242 5.57 11.64 -13.27
N VAL A 243 5.82 11.51 -11.97
CA VAL A 243 6.02 10.21 -11.31
C VAL A 243 4.71 9.42 -11.17
N ALA A 244 3.60 10.08 -10.83
CA ALA A 244 2.33 9.41 -10.58
C ALA A 244 1.77 8.68 -11.82
N PRO A 245 1.75 9.27 -13.04
CA PRO A 245 1.36 8.57 -14.26
C PRO A 245 2.29 7.41 -14.62
N LEU A 246 3.62 7.58 -14.45
CA LEU A 246 4.61 6.53 -14.73
C LEU A 246 4.37 5.28 -13.89
N ILE A 247 4.19 5.45 -12.57
CA ILE A 247 3.88 4.32 -11.68
C ILE A 247 2.53 3.70 -12.07
N THR A 248 1.56 4.49 -12.55
CA THR A 248 0.23 4.04 -13.02
C THR A 248 0.34 3.08 -14.18
N GLN A 249 1.08 3.47 -15.23
CA GLN A 249 1.27 2.65 -16.42
C GLN A 249 2.02 1.34 -16.12
N VAL A 250 3.06 1.39 -15.28
CA VAL A 250 3.83 0.19 -14.92
C VAL A 250 2.96 -0.79 -14.12
N CYS A 251 2.18 -0.30 -13.15
CA CYS A 251 1.32 -1.16 -12.33
C CYS A 251 0.16 -1.76 -13.14
N GLN A 252 -0.41 -1.00 -14.09
CA GLN A 252 -1.48 -1.50 -14.96
C GLN A 252 -0.97 -2.57 -15.93
N SER A 253 0.25 -2.42 -16.45
CA SER A 253 0.87 -3.42 -17.33
C SER A 253 1.15 -4.76 -16.63
N CYS A 254 1.20 -4.76 -15.30
CA CYS A 254 1.41 -5.97 -14.49
C CYS A 254 0.11 -6.66 -14.06
N LEU A 255 -1.06 -6.08 -14.37
CA LEU A 255 -2.39 -6.59 -14.01
C LEU A 255 -3.00 -7.36 -15.19
#